data_AF-A0A6B0CJB3-F1
#
_entry.id   AF-A0A6B0CJB3-F1
#
_cell.length_a   1.000
_cell.length_b   1.000
_cell.length_c   1.000
_cell.angle_alpha   90.00
_cell.angle_beta   90.00
_cell.angle_gamma   90.00
#
_symmetry.space_group_name_H-M   'P 1'
#
loop_
_entity.id
_entity.type
_entity.pdbx_description
1 polymer ?
#
loop_
_entity_poly.entity_id
_entity_poly.type
_entity_poly.pdbx_seq_one_letter_code
_entity_poly.pdbx_strand_id
1 'polypeptide(L)'
;TNLYALLIPKMNSMNDVKFLVEQIEFMVEGEVLAHDILAQIVGESYEEIIKTKVWPPSGDHYIKHMYFQAHSRENAIYTIAAMAPCPYIYAELAKRSQSDHKLNREKDTAKWFDFYSTEMDDIINVFEALMNKLAESMSDKELEQVKQVFLESCIHERRFFNMAMTLEQWEFGGKVND
;
A
#
# COMPACT_ATOMS: atom_id res chain seq x y z
N THR A 1 3.23 9.35 3.71
CA THR A 1 3.21 10.82 3.54
C THR A 1 4.08 11.32 2.38
N ASN A 2 5.40 11.03 2.34
CA ASN A 2 6.32 11.59 1.31
C ASN A 2 5.88 11.38 -0.15
N LEU A 3 5.43 10.18 -0.53
CA LEU A 3 5.01 9.90 -1.92
C LEU A 3 3.80 10.75 -2.34
N TYR A 4 2.81 10.93 -1.47
CA TYR A 4 1.68 11.83 -1.71
C TYR A 4 2.15 13.28 -1.89
N ALA A 5 3.11 13.74 -1.08
CA ALA A 5 3.69 15.08 -1.24
C ALA A 5 4.42 15.25 -2.59
N LEU A 6 5.13 14.22 -3.06
CA LEU A 6 5.80 14.23 -4.38
C LEU A 6 4.82 14.19 -5.57
N LEU A 7 3.57 13.77 -5.34
CA LEU A 7 2.52 13.80 -6.35
C LEU A 7 1.90 15.19 -6.52
N ILE A 8 1.90 16.04 -5.49
CA ILE A 8 1.26 17.37 -5.52
C ILE A 8 1.74 18.22 -6.70
N PRO A 9 3.06 18.39 -6.96
CA PRO A 9 3.54 19.20 -8.09
C PRO A 9 3.21 18.61 -9.46
N LYS A 10 2.80 17.34 -9.53
CA LYS A 10 2.44 16.62 -10.77
C LYS A 10 0.95 16.71 -11.09
N MET A 11 0.15 17.31 -10.20
CA MET A 11 -1.29 17.47 -10.38
C MET A 11 -1.63 18.80 -11.06
N ASN A 12 -2.51 18.74 -12.07
CA ASN A 12 -2.99 19.93 -12.79
C ASN A 12 -4.31 20.49 -12.24
N SER A 13 -4.98 19.75 -11.34
CA SER A 13 -6.28 20.11 -10.75
C SER A 13 -6.12 20.34 -9.25
N MET A 14 -6.67 21.46 -8.76
CA MET A 14 -6.63 21.78 -7.33
C MET A 14 -7.49 20.84 -6.48
N ASN A 15 -8.52 20.21 -7.06
CA ASN A 15 -9.28 19.17 -6.37
C ASN A 15 -8.40 17.93 -6.14
N ASP A 16 -7.58 17.57 -7.13
CA ASP A 16 -6.67 16.43 -7.06
C ASP A 16 -5.56 16.72 -6.02
N VAL A 17 -5.06 17.96 -5.96
CA VAL A 17 -4.14 18.42 -4.90
C VAL A 17 -4.79 18.35 -3.52
N LYS A 18 -6.03 18.82 -3.37
CA LYS A 18 -6.76 18.79 -2.09
C LYS A 18 -6.88 17.36 -1.57
N PHE A 19 -7.23 16.41 -2.43
CA PHE A 19 -7.28 15.00 -2.09
C PHE A 19 -5.92 14.49 -1.55
N LEU A 20 -4.81 14.80 -2.23
CA LEU A 20 -3.48 14.37 -1.76
C LEU A 20 -3.12 14.96 -0.39
N VAL A 21 -3.55 16.18 -0.10
CA VAL A 21 -3.37 16.82 1.21
C VAL A 21 -4.19 16.10 2.29
N GLU A 22 -5.46 15.81 2.02
CA GLU A 22 -6.34 15.05 2.94
C GLU A 22 -5.73 13.66 3.27
N GLN A 23 -5.12 12.99 2.29
CA GLN A 23 -4.42 11.72 2.55
C GLN A 23 -3.18 11.87 3.44
N ILE A 24 -2.46 13.00 3.33
CA ILE A 24 -1.33 13.28 4.21
C ILE A 24 -1.83 13.57 5.63
N GLU A 25 -2.91 14.35 5.78
CA GLU A 25 -3.54 14.65 7.07
C GLU A 25 -4.00 13.36 7.76
N PHE A 26 -4.73 12.50 7.04
CA PHE A 26 -5.16 11.19 7.56
C PHE A 26 -3.98 10.33 8.05
N MET A 27 -2.87 10.29 7.30
CA MET A 27 -1.67 9.55 7.72
C MET A 27 -0.95 10.17 8.92
N VAL A 28 -1.08 11.48 9.14
CA VAL A 28 -0.46 12.18 10.28
C VAL A 28 -1.29 12.04 11.55
N GLU A 29 -2.62 12.07 11.41
CA GLU A 29 -3.56 11.87 12.53
C GLU A 29 -3.50 10.44 13.09
N GLY A 30 -2.92 9.49 12.35
CA GLY A 30 -2.34 8.26 12.89
C GLY A 30 -3.36 7.17 13.23
N GLU A 31 -4.64 7.39 12.96
CA GLU A 31 -5.68 6.42 13.31
C GLU A 31 -5.82 5.35 12.22
N VAL A 32 -5.05 4.28 12.34
CA VAL A 32 -5.28 3.05 11.55
C VAL A 32 -5.88 2.01 12.48
N LEU A 33 -7.21 2.03 12.61
CA LEU A 33 -8.00 1.06 13.38
C LEU A 33 -7.57 -0.41 13.11
N ALA A 34 -7.15 -0.72 11.88
CA ALA A 34 -6.63 -2.04 11.52
C ALA A 34 -5.35 -2.44 12.27
N HIS A 35 -4.47 -1.49 12.59
CA HIS A 35 -3.25 -1.76 13.35
C HIS A 35 -3.55 -2.03 14.82
N ASP A 36 -4.50 -1.29 15.42
CA ASP A 36 -4.93 -1.52 16.80
C ASP A 36 -5.56 -2.90 16.98
N ILE A 37 -6.34 -3.37 16.00
CA ILE A 37 -6.87 -4.74 16.00
C ILE A 37 -5.73 -5.77 16.08
N LEU A 38 -4.67 -5.60 15.29
CA LEU A 38 -3.54 -6.53 15.31
C LEU A 38 -2.71 -6.43 16.60
N ALA A 39 -2.50 -5.22 17.12
CA ALA A 39 -1.79 -5.00 18.37
C ALA A 39 -2.50 -5.70 19.55
N GLN A 40 -3.83 -5.61 19.61
CA GLN A 40 -4.65 -6.30 20.62
C GLN A 40 -4.51 -7.83 20.56
N ILE A 41 -4.38 -8.41 19.36
CA ILE A 41 -4.19 -9.85 19.19
C ILE A 41 -2.82 -10.29 19.74
N VAL A 42 -1.78 -9.46 19.56
CA VAL A 42 -0.44 -9.72 20.11
C VAL A 42 -0.41 -9.48 21.63
N GLY A 43 -1.27 -8.60 22.15
CA GLY A 43 -1.34 -8.24 23.57
C GLY A 43 -0.36 -7.15 23.98
N GLU A 44 0.17 -6.40 23.00
CA GLU A 44 1.08 -5.27 23.20
C GLU A 44 0.46 -3.99 22.64
N SER A 45 0.84 -2.80 23.13
CA SER A 45 0.36 -1.56 22.53
C SER A 45 1.04 -1.35 21.17
N TYR A 46 0.32 -0.74 20.22
CA TYR A 46 0.86 -0.45 18.90
C TYR A 46 2.16 0.37 18.97
N GLU A 47 2.21 1.34 19.88
CA GLU A 47 3.40 2.18 20.13
C GLU A 47 4.63 1.38 20.57
N GLU A 48 4.48 0.34 21.40
CA GLU A 48 5.62 -0.50 21.78
C GLU A 48 6.10 -1.36 20.61
N ILE A 49 5.17 -1.92 19.82
CA ILE A 49 5.48 -2.78 18.67
C ILE A 49 6.33 -2.01 17.64
N ILE A 50 5.96 -0.77 17.32
CA ILE A 50 6.62 0.00 16.26
C ILE A 50 7.96 0.63 16.66
N LYS A 51 8.34 0.62 17.95
CA LYS A 51 9.63 1.19 18.40
C LYS A 51 10.84 0.57 17.74
N THR A 52 10.78 -0.74 17.47
CA THR A 52 11.89 -1.49 16.90
C THR A 52 12.18 -1.13 15.44
N LYS A 53 11.17 -0.60 14.71
CA LYS A 53 11.24 -0.18 13.30
C LYS A 53 12.05 -1.15 12.42
N VAL A 54 11.37 -2.16 11.87
CA VAL A 54 12.01 -3.11 10.95
C VAL A 54 12.01 -2.57 9.51
N TRP A 55 13.09 -2.85 8.76
CA TRP A 55 13.21 -2.50 7.33
C TRP A 55 13.62 -3.73 6.49
N PRO A 56 12.67 -4.65 6.20
CA PRO A 56 12.97 -5.87 5.47
C PRO A 56 13.33 -5.64 3.99
N PRO A 57 14.10 -6.55 3.36
CA PRO A 57 14.45 -6.47 1.94
C PRO A 57 13.25 -6.31 0.98
N SER A 58 12.16 -7.03 1.22
CA SER A 58 10.96 -6.93 0.37
C SER A 58 10.29 -5.56 0.47
N GLY A 59 10.22 -4.98 1.68
CA GLY A 59 9.73 -3.62 1.90
C GLY A 59 10.63 -2.56 1.28
N ASP A 60 11.95 -2.72 1.41
CA ASP A 60 12.94 -1.83 0.78
C ASP A 60 12.76 -1.74 -0.74
N HIS A 61 12.61 -2.87 -1.40
CA HIS A 61 12.38 -2.92 -2.84
C HIS A 61 11.05 -2.23 -3.21
N TYR A 62 9.97 -2.51 -2.47
CA TYR A 62 8.67 -1.91 -2.75
C TYR A 62 8.71 -0.38 -2.63
N ILE A 63 9.31 0.13 -1.56
CA ILE A 63 9.44 1.57 -1.35
C ILE A 63 10.30 2.22 -2.44
N LYS A 64 11.44 1.59 -2.81
CA LYS A 64 12.31 2.08 -3.89
C LYS A 64 11.62 2.07 -5.25
N HIS A 65 10.79 1.06 -5.54
CA HIS A 65 9.95 1.00 -6.74
C HIS A 65 9.03 2.22 -6.83
N MET A 66 8.28 2.52 -5.77
CA MET A 66 7.40 3.70 -5.74
C MET A 66 8.20 5.01 -5.87
N TYR A 67 9.31 5.16 -5.16
CA TYR A 67 10.15 6.35 -5.27
C TYR A 67 10.81 6.50 -6.64
N PHE A 68 11.16 5.42 -7.32
CA PHE A 68 11.68 5.49 -8.68
C PHE A 68 10.66 6.17 -9.60
N GLN A 69 9.38 5.80 -9.50
CA GLN A 69 8.34 6.44 -10.31
C GLN A 69 8.18 7.92 -9.95
N ALA A 70 8.13 8.24 -8.65
CA ALA A 70 7.94 9.61 -8.17
C ALA A 70 9.06 10.57 -8.61
N HIS A 71 10.31 10.10 -8.61
CA HIS A 71 11.46 10.92 -8.97
C HIS A 71 11.74 10.96 -10.48
N SER A 72 11.53 9.86 -11.21
CA SER A 72 11.97 9.75 -12.60
C SER A 72 10.88 10.01 -13.64
N ARG A 73 9.60 9.92 -13.27
CA ARG A 73 8.47 10.07 -14.19
C ARG A 73 7.76 11.40 -13.94
N GLU A 74 7.60 12.20 -14.99
CA GLU A 74 6.89 13.48 -14.91
C GLU A 74 5.39 13.26 -14.66
N ASN A 75 4.77 12.41 -15.47
CA ASN A 75 3.34 12.09 -15.35
C ASN A 75 3.07 11.29 -14.05
N ALA A 76 2.14 11.78 -13.25
CA ALA A 76 1.75 11.19 -11.96
C ALA A 76 1.23 9.75 -12.06
N ILE A 77 0.68 9.35 -13.23
CA ILE A 77 0.06 8.04 -13.41
C ILE A 77 1.00 6.88 -13.05
N TYR A 78 2.31 7.02 -13.29
CA TYR A 78 3.28 5.97 -12.93
C TYR A 78 3.40 5.79 -11.41
N THR A 79 3.39 6.89 -10.66
CA THR A 79 3.46 6.83 -9.19
C THR A 79 2.13 6.36 -8.61
N ILE A 80 1.01 6.81 -9.16
CA ILE A 80 -0.33 6.34 -8.76
C ILE A 80 -0.45 4.85 -9.03
N ALA A 81 -0.06 4.37 -10.21
CA ALA A 81 -0.06 2.95 -10.55
C ALA A 81 0.82 2.11 -9.61
N ALA A 82 1.94 2.65 -9.13
CA ALA A 82 2.79 1.97 -8.15
C ALA A 82 2.16 1.92 -6.74
N MET A 83 1.26 2.84 -6.39
CA MET A 83 0.62 2.93 -5.08
C MET A 83 -0.77 2.27 -5.02
N ALA A 84 -1.50 2.29 -6.14
CA ALA A 84 -2.90 1.85 -6.22
C ALA A 84 -3.15 0.37 -5.84
N PRO A 85 -2.22 -0.58 -6.06
CA PRO A 85 -2.42 -1.96 -5.60
C PRO A 85 -2.61 -2.11 -4.10
N CYS A 86 -2.07 -1.20 -3.29
CA CYS A 86 -2.16 -1.28 -1.83
C CYS A 86 -3.62 -1.27 -1.34
N PRO A 87 -4.42 -0.20 -1.54
CA PRO A 87 -5.82 -0.22 -1.11
C PRO A 87 -6.66 -1.27 -1.87
N TYR A 88 -6.40 -1.47 -3.17
CA TYR A 88 -7.17 -2.40 -4.00
C TYR A 88 -7.04 -3.86 -3.54
N ILE A 89 -5.82 -4.35 -3.30
CA ILE A 89 -5.59 -5.74 -2.90
C ILE A 89 -6.18 -6.00 -1.51
N TYR A 90 -6.02 -5.06 -0.58
CA TYR A 90 -6.60 -5.17 0.75
C TYR A 90 -8.12 -5.26 0.69
N ALA A 91 -8.77 -4.41 -0.11
CA ALA A 91 -10.22 -4.45 -0.31
C ALA A 91 -10.69 -5.76 -0.92
N GLU A 92 -10.05 -6.24 -1.99
CA GLU A 92 -10.45 -7.46 -2.69
C GLU A 92 -10.29 -8.70 -1.81
N LEU A 93 -9.18 -8.81 -1.07
CA LEU A 93 -8.97 -9.92 -0.13
C LEU A 93 -10.00 -9.91 0.99
N ALA A 94 -10.27 -8.73 1.54
CA ALA A 94 -11.26 -8.54 2.59
C ALA A 94 -12.67 -8.90 2.10
N LYS A 95 -13.13 -8.34 0.98
CA LYS A 95 -14.43 -8.65 0.35
C LYS A 95 -14.57 -10.13 0.04
N ARG A 96 -13.52 -10.76 -0.49
CA ARG A 96 -13.52 -12.21 -0.73
C ARG A 96 -13.70 -13.01 0.57
N SER A 97 -13.00 -12.62 1.63
CA SER A 97 -13.09 -13.31 2.93
C SER A 97 -14.49 -13.27 3.53
N GLN A 98 -15.29 -12.24 3.24
CA GLN A 98 -16.68 -12.13 3.72
C GLN A 98 -17.57 -13.29 3.25
N SER A 99 -17.26 -13.84 2.07
CA SER A 99 -17.96 -14.99 1.47
C SER A 99 -17.27 -16.35 1.71
N ASP A 100 -16.11 -16.35 2.38
CA ASP A 100 -15.34 -17.58 2.62
C ASP A 100 -15.74 -18.22 3.95
N HIS A 101 -16.25 -19.45 3.90
CA HIS A 101 -16.62 -20.24 5.08
C HIS A 101 -15.45 -20.55 6.02
N LYS A 102 -14.20 -20.35 5.56
CA LYS A 102 -12.99 -20.53 6.37
C LYS A 102 -12.69 -19.32 7.26
N LEU A 103 -13.37 -18.19 7.07
CA LEU A 103 -13.20 -17.03 7.92
C LEU A 103 -13.74 -17.32 9.32
N ASN A 104 -12.83 -17.39 10.30
CA ASN A 104 -13.20 -17.64 11.69
C ASN A 104 -13.77 -16.37 12.33
N ARG A 105 -15.09 -16.25 12.37
CA ARG A 105 -15.83 -15.13 12.96
C ARG A 105 -15.76 -15.06 14.49
N GLU A 106 -15.33 -16.12 15.16
CA GLU A 106 -15.14 -16.11 16.62
C GLU A 106 -13.81 -15.49 17.04
N LYS A 107 -12.89 -15.24 16.10
CA LYS A 107 -11.58 -14.63 16.35
C LYS A 107 -11.56 -13.16 15.97
N ASP A 108 -10.87 -12.36 16.78
CA ASP A 108 -10.71 -10.92 16.55
C ASP A 108 -10.02 -10.59 15.21
N THR A 109 -9.29 -11.53 14.61
CA THR A 109 -8.73 -11.40 13.25
C THR A 109 -9.81 -11.14 12.20
N ALA A 110 -11.07 -11.53 12.42
CA ALA A 110 -12.16 -11.23 11.49
C ALA A 110 -12.43 -9.72 11.37
N LYS A 111 -12.23 -8.94 12.44
CA LYS A 111 -12.42 -7.49 12.45
C LYS A 111 -11.48 -6.77 11.48
N TRP A 112 -10.27 -7.31 11.30
CA TRP A 112 -9.31 -6.79 10.35
C TRP A 112 -9.83 -6.90 8.90
N PHE A 113 -10.47 -8.02 8.56
CA PHE A 113 -11.12 -8.19 7.27
C PHE A 113 -12.40 -7.37 7.12
N ASP A 114 -13.14 -7.15 8.20
CA ASP A 114 -14.34 -6.29 8.16
C ASP A 114 -13.93 -4.84 7.84
N PHE A 115 -12.89 -4.32 8.49
CA PHE A 115 -12.34 -3.00 8.21
C PHE A 115 -11.95 -2.81 6.73
N TYR A 116 -11.08 -3.67 6.20
CA TYR A 116 -10.62 -3.50 4.82
C TYR A 116 -11.70 -3.75 3.76
N SER A 117 -12.83 -4.37 4.12
CA SER A 117 -13.92 -4.62 3.17
C SER A 117 -14.69 -3.36 2.77
N THR A 118 -14.59 -2.27 3.55
CA THR A 118 -15.31 -1.01 3.33
C THR A 118 -14.40 0.21 3.24
N GLU A 119 -13.38 0.32 4.10
CA GLU A 119 -12.67 1.59 4.30
C GLU A 119 -11.76 2.01 3.13
N MET A 120 -11.48 1.10 2.20
CA MET A 120 -10.59 1.38 1.05
C MET A 120 -11.33 1.87 -0.19
N ASP A 121 -12.68 1.82 -0.22
CA ASP A 121 -13.44 2.03 -1.46
C ASP A 121 -13.29 3.47 -2.00
N ASP A 122 -13.30 4.48 -1.13
CA ASP A 122 -13.18 5.88 -1.52
C ASP A 122 -11.82 6.18 -2.19
N ILE A 123 -10.72 5.70 -1.60
CA ILE A 123 -9.37 5.90 -2.18
C ILE A 123 -9.19 5.12 -3.48
N ILE A 124 -9.78 3.92 -3.60
CA ILE A 124 -9.75 3.13 -4.84
C ILE A 124 -10.44 3.91 -5.96
N ASN A 125 -11.64 4.45 -5.71
CA ASN A 125 -12.39 5.22 -6.68
C ASN A 125 -11.62 6.46 -7.16
N VAL A 126 -10.91 7.14 -6.25
CA VAL A 126 -10.09 8.31 -6.62
C VAL A 126 -8.89 7.90 -7.48
N PHE A 127 -8.16 6.86 -7.10
CA PHE A 127 -7.04 6.37 -7.92
C PHE A 127 -7.50 5.86 -9.28
N GLU A 128 -8.64 5.18 -9.36
CA GLU A 128 -9.24 4.74 -10.62
C GLU A 128 -9.56 5.93 -11.52
N ALA A 129 -10.26 6.94 -10.99
CA ALA A 129 -10.60 8.15 -11.75
C ALA A 129 -9.35 8.89 -12.24
N LEU A 130 -8.32 9.04 -11.39
CA LEU A 130 -7.07 9.70 -11.75
C LEU A 130 -6.31 8.93 -12.83
N MET A 131 -6.17 7.61 -12.69
CA MET A 131 -5.48 6.79 -13.69
C MET A 131 -6.21 6.83 -15.04
N ASN A 132 -7.54 6.69 -15.04
CA ASN A 132 -8.35 6.75 -16.26
C ASN A 132 -8.19 8.10 -16.97
N LYS A 133 -8.30 9.22 -16.23
CA LYS A 133 -8.13 10.57 -16.76
C LYS A 133 -6.72 10.80 -17.34
N LEU A 134 -5.67 10.37 -16.63
CA LEU A 134 -4.29 10.56 -17.08
C LEU A 134 -3.96 9.68 -18.30
N ALA A 135 -4.60 8.51 -18.41
CA ALA A 135 -4.40 7.57 -19.51
C ALA A 135 -4.94 8.07 -20.86
N GLU A 136 -5.96 8.95 -20.88
CA GLU A 136 -6.64 9.42 -22.12
C GLU A 136 -5.69 10.03 -23.17
N SER A 137 -4.57 10.61 -22.72
CA SER A 137 -3.60 11.31 -23.57
C SER A 137 -2.33 10.50 -23.86
N MET A 138 -2.26 9.25 -23.39
CA MET A 138 -1.06 8.42 -23.46
C MET A 138 -1.10 7.45 -24.63
N SER A 139 0.08 7.06 -25.12
CA SER A 139 0.20 6.00 -26.11
C SER A 139 0.09 4.61 -25.48
N ASP A 140 -0.32 3.61 -26.26
CA ASP A 140 -0.39 2.20 -25.82
C ASP A 140 0.94 1.70 -25.24
N LYS A 141 2.07 2.17 -25.78
CA LYS A 141 3.41 1.80 -25.30
C LYS A 141 3.69 2.35 -23.89
N GLU A 142 3.18 3.54 -23.57
CA GLU A 142 3.30 4.11 -22.23
C GLU A 142 2.33 3.42 -21.26
N LEU A 143 1.11 3.12 -21.72
CA LEU A 143 0.12 2.41 -20.91
C LEU A 143 0.59 1.00 -20.54
N GLU A 144 1.29 0.28 -21.42
CA GLU A 144 1.88 -1.01 -21.07
C GLU A 144 2.97 -0.88 -19.98
N GLN A 145 3.71 0.23 -19.95
CA GLN A 145 4.67 0.50 -18.87
C GLN A 145 3.95 0.81 -17.56
N VAL A 146 2.87 1.61 -17.59
CA VAL A 146 2.05 1.91 -16.41
C VAL A 146 1.44 0.64 -15.83
N LYS A 147 0.91 -0.23 -16.70
CA LYS A 147 0.40 -1.55 -16.32
C LYS A 147 1.48 -2.43 -15.68
N GLN A 148 2.69 -2.46 -16.27
CA GLN A 148 3.79 -3.20 -15.68
C GLN A 148 4.14 -2.70 -14.28
N VAL A 149 4.19 -1.38 -14.08
CA VAL A 149 4.42 -0.75 -12.77
C VAL A 149 3.35 -1.14 -11.75
N PHE A 150 2.09 -1.18 -12.16
CA PHE A 150 0.98 -1.64 -11.31
C PHE A 150 1.14 -3.12 -10.91
N LEU A 151 1.41 -3.99 -11.89
CA LEU A 151 1.56 -5.44 -11.65
C LEU A 151 2.76 -5.76 -10.75
N GLU A 152 3.87 -5.02 -10.88
CA GLU A 152 5.02 -5.15 -9.99
C GLU A 152 4.66 -4.83 -8.55
N SER A 153 3.89 -3.75 -8.32
CA SER A 153 3.36 -3.42 -6.99
C SER A 153 2.42 -4.48 -6.44
N CYS A 154 1.60 -5.14 -7.26
CA CYS A 154 0.82 -6.31 -6.83
C CYS A 154 1.72 -7.47 -6.32
N ILE A 155 2.85 -7.70 -6.98
CA ILE A 155 3.84 -8.70 -6.53
C ILE A 155 4.53 -8.24 -5.24
N HIS A 156 4.79 -6.94 -5.11
CA HIS A 156 5.34 -6.39 -3.88
C HIS A 156 4.40 -6.56 -2.68
N GLU A 157 3.08 -6.38 -2.83
CA GLU A 157 2.12 -6.66 -1.75
C GLU A 157 2.17 -8.13 -1.31
N ARG A 158 2.25 -9.07 -2.27
CA ARG A 158 2.43 -10.49 -1.94
C ARG A 158 3.71 -10.73 -1.13
N ARG A 159 4.82 -10.09 -1.52
CA ARG A 159 6.10 -10.19 -0.81
C ARG A 159 6.04 -9.52 0.55
N PHE A 160 5.27 -8.44 0.69
CA PHE A 160 5.06 -7.71 1.95
C PHE A 160 4.35 -8.57 3.00
N PHE A 161 3.30 -9.30 2.62
CA PHE A 161 2.70 -10.29 3.51
C PHE A 161 3.67 -11.44 3.83
N ASN A 162 4.37 -11.96 2.82
CA ASN A 162 5.29 -13.09 3.02
C ASN A 162 6.48 -12.74 3.93
N MET A 163 7.06 -11.54 3.80
CA MET A 163 8.21 -11.13 4.60
C MET A 163 7.88 -11.11 6.10
N ALA A 164 6.65 -10.76 6.48
CA ALA A 164 6.19 -10.84 7.86
C ALA A 164 6.05 -12.29 8.33
N MET A 165 5.54 -13.18 7.48
CA MET A 165 5.40 -14.61 7.79
C MET A 165 6.75 -15.33 7.93
N THR A 166 7.76 -14.94 7.16
CA THR A 166 9.09 -15.55 7.18
C THR A 166 10.08 -14.81 8.07
N LEU A 167 9.67 -13.71 8.71
CA LEU A 167 10.54 -12.80 9.47
C LEU A 167 11.77 -12.38 8.65
N GLU A 168 11.54 -11.99 7.39
CA GLU A 168 12.61 -11.64 6.45
C GLU A 168 13.43 -10.46 7.00
N GLN A 169 14.76 -10.61 6.92
CA GLN A 169 15.70 -9.59 7.36
C GLN A 169 16.95 -9.58 6.47
N TRP A 170 17.76 -8.54 6.62
CA TRP A 170 19.04 -8.46 5.93
C TRP A 170 20.10 -9.33 6.62
N GLU A 171 20.56 -10.37 5.94
CA GLU A 171 21.58 -11.28 6.43
C GLU A 171 22.97 -10.87 5.94
N PHE A 172 23.66 -10.00 6.69
CA PHE A 172 25.02 -9.55 6.35
C PHE A 172 26.14 -10.42 6.94
N GLY A 173 25.82 -11.28 7.90
CA GLY A 173 26.81 -12.03 8.69
C GLY A 173 27.49 -13.20 7.97
N GLY A 174 26.97 -13.64 6.83
CA GLY A 174 27.44 -14.86 6.13
C GLY A 174 27.17 -16.14 6.94
N LYS A 175 27.48 -17.32 6.37
CA LYS A 175 27.48 -18.58 7.13
C LYS A 175 28.79 -18.67 7.91
N VAL A 176 28.71 -18.58 9.24
CA VAL A 176 29.77 -19.08 10.11
C VAL A 176 29.69 -20.61 10.01
N ASN A 177 30.65 -21.23 9.33
CA ASN A 177 30.80 -22.68 9.39
C ASN A 177 31.39 -23.00 10.76
N ASP A 178 30.55 -23.49 11.68
CA ASP A 178 30.99 -24.18 12.90
C ASP A 178 31.52 -25.59 12.56
#